data_AF-A0A417CYJ1-F1
#
_entry.id   AF-A0A417CYJ1-F1
#
_cell.length_a   1.000
_cell.length_b   1.000
_cell.length_c   1.000
_cell.angle_alpha   90.00
_cell.angle_beta   90.00
_cell.angle_gamma   90.00
#
_symmetry.space_group_name_H-M   'P 1'
#
loop_
_entity.id
_entity.type
_entity.pdbx_description
1 polymer ?
#
loop_
_entity_poly.entity_id
_entity_poly.type
_entity_poly.pdbx_seq_one_letter_code
_entity_poly.pdbx_strand_id
1 'polypeptide(L)'
;MSKECPKCHKILEDNAKFCSECGWQFHQKTNHPKQRRWEIQKFSDCSFDTVADWIKSNNGHIEILDAKGNIKYDTSGFIFINREWYVQYLNIRYYNDAQANKQYAIVRAEAYDKLFSSGAKRAQEQVKDMVQNRNVIFHISRRSHFSGGGNREFCCTAAIYEI
;
A
#
# COMPACT_ATOMS: atom_id res chain seq x y z
N MET A 1 29.11 -5.06 46.42
CA MET A 1 29.80 -6.26 45.92
C MET A 1 30.51 -5.84 44.63
N SER A 2 31.24 -6.73 43.96
CA SER A 2 31.90 -6.43 42.68
C SER A 2 31.63 -7.56 41.71
N LYS A 3 31.46 -7.25 40.42
CA LYS A 3 31.18 -8.24 39.38
C LYS A 3 32.34 -8.35 38.40
N GLU A 4 32.58 -9.56 37.91
CA GLU A 4 33.64 -9.82 36.95
C GLU A 4 33.13 -9.74 35.51
N CYS A 5 33.92 -9.15 34.62
CA CYS A 5 33.60 -9.13 33.20
C CYS A 5 33.83 -10.52 32.57
N PRO A 6 32.83 -11.13 31.91
CA PRO A 6 32.98 -12.47 31.34
C PRO A 6 33.90 -12.53 30.11
N LYS A 7 34.24 -11.38 29.50
CA LYS A 7 35.09 -11.32 28.30
C LYS A 7 36.58 -11.10 28.60
N CYS A 8 36.89 -10.32 29.63
CA CYS A 8 38.27 -9.93 29.94
C CYS A 8 38.65 -10.15 31.41
N HIS A 9 37.74 -10.71 32.21
CA HIS A 9 37.95 -11.06 33.62
C HIS A 9 38.29 -9.89 34.56
N LYS A 10 38.14 -8.64 34.10
CA LYS A 10 38.29 -7.48 34.98
C LYS A 10 37.17 -7.39 36.00
N ILE A 11 37.54 -7.13 37.25
CA ILE A 11 36.62 -6.79 38.34
C ILE A 11 36.10 -5.38 38.14
N LEU A 12 34.78 -5.23 38.13
CA LEU A 12 34.06 -3.98 37.93
C LEU A 12 33.13 -3.74 39.12
N GLU A 13 32.72 -2.48 39.28
CA GLU A 13 31.66 -2.12 40.22
C GLU A 13 30.33 -2.81 39.83
N ASP A 14 29.52 -3.16 40.84
CA ASP A 14 28.24 -3.87 40.64
C ASP A 14 27.32 -3.19 39.60
N ASN A 15 27.32 -1.86 39.58
CA ASN A 15 26.45 -1.06 38.72
C ASN A 15 27.04 -0.74 37.33
N ALA A 16 28.21 -1.29 36.99
CA ALA A 16 28.85 -1.03 35.69
C ALA A 16 27.96 -1.53 34.53
N LYS A 17 27.46 -0.62 33.69
CA LYS A 17 26.62 -0.97 32.52
C LYS A 17 27.42 -1.63 31.40
N PHE A 18 28.70 -1.31 31.32
CA PHE A 18 29.66 -1.88 30.38
C PHE A 18 31.05 -1.99 31.01
N CYS A 19 31.91 -2.83 30.44
CA CYS A 19 33.30 -2.99 30.85
C CYS A 19 34.15 -1.86 30.27
N SER A 20 34.82 -1.09 31.13
CA SER A 20 35.68 0.02 30.73
C SER A 20 36.97 -0.40 30.00
N GLU A 21 37.39 -1.67 30.10
CA GLU A 21 38.58 -2.18 29.38
C GLU A 21 38.24 -2.72 28.00
N CYS A 22 37.32 -3.70 27.93
CA CYS A 22 37.08 -4.46 26.71
C CYS A 22 35.79 -4.06 25.96
N GLY A 23 35.04 -3.09 26.50
CA GLY A 23 33.79 -2.59 25.92
C GLY A 23 32.59 -3.54 26.05
N TRP A 24 32.69 -4.66 26.78
CA TRP A 24 31.58 -5.60 26.95
C TRP A 24 30.37 -4.96 27.63
N GLN A 25 29.19 -5.00 27.00
CA GLN A 25 27.95 -4.45 27.55
C GLN A 25 27.17 -5.52 28.31
N PHE A 26 26.89 -5.29 29.60
CA PHE A 26 26.17 -6.27 30.44
C PHE A 26 24.66 -6.27 30.22
N HIS A 27 24.13 -5.21 29.60
CA HIS A 27 22.72 -5.10 29.22
C HIS A 27 22.59 -5.10 27.70
N GLN A 28 22.80 -6.25 27.06
CA GLN A 28 22.24 -6.45 25.74
C GLN A 28 20.74 -6.75 25.91
N LYS A 29 19.92 -5.71 26.08
CA LYS A 29 18.58 -5.78 25.50
C LYS A 29 18.82 -5.74 24.01
N THR A 30 19.01 -6.90 23.40
CA THR A 30 18.97 -6.99 21.96
C THR A 30 17.54 -6.61 21.55
N ASN A 31 17.31 -5.33 21.30
CA ASN A 31 16.27 -4.89 20.39
C ASN A 31 16.68 -5.39 19.00
N HIS A 32 16.76 -6.71 18.81
CA HIS A 32 16.52 -7.24 17.48
C HIS A 32 15.11 -6.76 17.19
N PRO A 33 14.89 -5.93 16.14
CA PRO A 33 13.53 -5.65 15.73
C PRO A 33 12.88 -7.01 15.57
N LYS A 34 11.83 -7.27 16.37
CA LYS A 34 11.04 -8.51 16.23
C LYS A 34 10.79 -8.64 14.74
N GLN A 35 11.28 -9.72 14.11
CA GLN A 35 11.11 -9.91 12.68
C GLN A 35 9.62 -9.75 12.39
N ARG A 36 9.27 -8.68 11.68
CA ARG A 36 7.88 -8.36 11.36
C ARG A 36 7.37 -9.51 10.49
N ARG A 37 6.34 -10.21 10.97
CA ARG A 37 5.73 -11.31 10.22
C ARG A 37 4.88 -10.70 9.11
N TRP A 38 5.41 -10.76 7.89
CA TRP A 38 4.68 -10.35 6.70
C TRP A 38 3.65 -11.40 6.31
N GLU A 39 2.48 -10.93 5.95
CA GLU A 39 1.39 -11.70 5.35
C GLU A 39 1.14 -11.21 3.92
N ILE A 40 0.69 -12.09 3.04
CA ILE A 40 0.38 -11.76 1.65
C ILE A 40 -1.12 -11.84 1.45
N GLN A 41 -1.74 -10.72 1.13
CA GLN A 41 -3.11 -10.67 0.65
C GLN A 41 -3.12 -10.61 -0.87
N LYS A 42 -3.93 -11.47 -1.49
CA LYS A 42 -4.14 -11.49 -2.94
C LYS A 42 -5.58 -11.13 -3.25
N PHE A 43 -5.75 -10.21 -4.18
CA PHE A 43 -7.04 -9.87 -4.76
C PHE A 43 -7.03 -10.24 -6.23
N SER A 44 -8.13 -10.80 -6.71
CA SER A 44 -8.31 -11.17 -8.11
C SER A 44 -9.76 -11.01 -8.50
N ASP A 45 -9.99 -10.40 -9.67
CA ASP A 45 -11.31 -10.21 -10.26
C ASP A 45 -12.38 -9.63 -9.31
N CYS A 46 -12.01 -8.64 -8.49
CA CYS A 46 -12.90 -8.04 -7.49
C CYS A 46 -13.07 -6.53 -7.66
N SER A 47 -14.08 -5.95 -6.99
CA SER A 47 -14.33 -4.52 -7.01
C SER A 47 -13.30 -3.73 -6.19
N PHE A 48 -13.14 -2.44 -6.51
CA PHE A 48 -12.30 -1.54 -5.71
C PHE A 48 -12.81 -1.37 -4.28
N ASP A 49 -14.13 -1.47 -4.06
CA ASP A 49 -14.73 -1.37 -2.74
C ASP A 49 -14.32 -2.56 -1.85
N THR A 50 -14.21 -3.75 -2.44
CA THR A 50 -13.68 -4.94 -1.74
C THR A 50 -12.26 -4.71 -1.23
N VAL A 51 -11.40 -4.09 -2.06
CA VAL A 51 -10.04 -3.72 -1.67
C VAL A 51 -10.06 -2.62 -0.60
N ALA A 52 -10.92 -1.61 -0.75
CA ALA A 52 -11.03 -0.50 0.19
C ALA A 52 -11.41 -0.98 1.59
N ASP A 53 -12.39 -1.87 1.70
CA ASP A 53 -12.86 -2.38 2.97
C ASP A 53 -11.83 -3.29 3.65
N TRP A 54 -11.09 -4.07 2.87
CA TRP A 54 -9.96 -4.82 3.41
C TRP A 54 -8.85 -3.89 3.91
N ILE A 55 -8.47 -2.85 3.16
CA ILE A 55 -7.44 -1.88 3.59
C ILE A 55 -7.85 -1.20 4.90
N LYS A 56 -9.10 -0.74 5.01
CA LYS A 56 -9.63 -0.12 6.25
C LYS A 56 -9.60 -1.07 7.45
N SER A 57 -9.83 -2.35 7.22
CA SER A 57 -9.87 -3.37 8.26
C SER A 57 -8.48 -3.83 8.71
N ASN A 58 -7.45 -3.62 7.88
CA ASN A 58 -6.09 -4.10 8.09
C ASN A 58 -5.11 -2.94 8.30
N ASN A 59 -5.34 -2.20 9.39
CA ASN A 59 -4.42 -1.15 9.86
C ASN A 59 -3.04 -1.74 10.18
N GLY A 60 -1.98 -1.10 9.70
CA GLY A 60 -0.63 -1.66 9.70
C GLY A 60 0.16 -1.19 8.50
N HIS A 61 1.39 -1.66 8.32
CA HIS A 61 2.22 -1.25 7.19
C HIS A 61 1.87 -2.09 5.96
N ILE A 62 1.59 -1.42 4.84
CA ILE A 62 1.15 -2.02 3.58
C ILE A 62 2.17 -1.71 2.50
N GLU A 63 2.50 -2.73 1.70
CA GLU A 63 3.29 -2.56 0.48
C GLU A 63 2.66 -3.30 -0.68
N ILE A 64 2.56 -2.60 -1.82
CA ILE A 64 1.99 -3.18 -3.03
C ILE A 64 3.11 -3.89 -3.78
N LEU A 65 2.92 -5.19 -3.99
CA LEU A 65 3.86 -6.03 -4.74
C LEU A 65 3.64 -5.89 -6.24
N ASP A 66 2.39 -6.01 -6.66
CA ASP A 66 1.94 -5.79 -8.03
C ASP A 66 0.45 -5.47 -8.08
N ALA A 67 0.00 -4.85 -9.17
CA ALA A 67 -1.43 -4.76 -9.44
C ALA A 67 -1.74 -4.52 -10.92
N LYS A 68 -2.97 -4.85 -11.28
CA LYS A 68 -3.58 -4.57 -12.57
C LYS A 68 -5.07 -4.34 -12.40
N GLY A 69 -5.55 -3.18 -12.84
CA GLY A 69 -6.96 -2.88 -13.04
C GLY A 69 -7.36 -3.23 -14.45
N ASN A 70 -8.66 -3.47 -14.65
CA ASN A 70 -9.25 -3.74 -15.95
C ASN A 70 -10.72 -3.26 -15.98
N ILE A 71 -11.30 -3.25 -17.18
CA ILE A 71 -12.67 -2.78 -17.44
C ILE A 71 -13.49 -3.99 -17.89
N LYS A 72 -14.60 -4.28 -17.19
CA LYS A 72 -15.63 -5.20 -17.70
C LYS A 72 -16.67 -4.40 -18.47
N TYR A 73 -17.10 -4.99 -19.58
CA TYR A 73 -18.24 -4.52 -20.36
C TYR A 73 -19.38 -5.48 -20.14
N ASP A 74 -20.43 -4.99 -19.52
CA ASP A 74 -21.68 -5.72 -19.46
C ASP A 74 -22.56 -5.28 -20.62
N THR A 75 -22.75 -6.20 -21.56
CA THR A 75 -23.59 -6.03 -22.75
C THR A 75 -24.98 -6.65 -22.56
N SER A 76 -25.31 -7.17 -21.37
CA SER A 76 -26.62 -7.76 -21.09
C SER A 76 -27.74 -6.71 -20.99
N GLY A 77 -27.38 -5.43 -20.82
CA GLY A 77 -28.30 -4.31 -20.91
C GLY A 77 -28.77 -4.09 -22.35
N PHE A 78 -30.04 -4.39 -22.64
CA PHE A 78 -30.69 -4.30 -23.96
C PHE A 78 -30.65 -2.89 -24.61
N ILE A 79 -30.14 -1.86 -23.93
CA ILE A 79 -30.09 -0.45 -24.38
C ILE A 79 -28.77 0.26 -23.99
N PHE A 80 -28.05 -0.18 -22.95
CA PHE A 80 -26.83 0.48 -22.46
C PHE A 80 -25.73 -0.54 -22.12
N ILE A 81 -24.51 -0.26 -22.57
CA ILE A 81 -23.31 -0.99 -22.14
C ILE A 81 -22.88 -0.44 -20.78
N ASN A 82 -23.09 -1.22 -19.73
CA ASN A 82 -22.56 -0.93 -18.40
C ASN A 82 -21.06 -1.21 -18.38
N ARG A 83 -20.29 -0.33 -17.73
CA ARG A 83 -18.84 -0.45 -17.60
C ARG A 83 -18.52 -0.47 -16.13
N GLU A 84 -17.81 -1.51 -15.70
CA GLU A 84 -17.36 -1.61 -14.33
C GLU A 84 -15.85 -1.73 -14.29
N TRP A 85 -15.22 -0.88 -13.49
CA TRP A 85 -13.79 -0.96 -13.24
C TRP A 85 -13.53 -1.90 -12.08
N TYR A 86 -12.63 -2.85 -12.29
CA TYR A 86 -12.33 -3.88 -11.32
C TYR A 86 -10.82 -4.13 -11.22
N VAL A 87 -10.42 -4.71 -10.11
CA VAL A 87 -9.06 -5.16 -9.85
C VAL A 87 -8.90 -6.52 -10.52
N GLN A 88 -8.16 -6.59 -11.64
CA GLN A 88 -7.81 -7.86 -12.27
C GLN A 88 -6.90 -8.67 -11.33
N TYR A 89 -5.88 -8.04 -10.78
CA TYR A 89 -5.12 -8.57 -9.65
C TYR A 89 -4.52 -7.44 -8.80
N LEU A 90 -4.32 -7.68 -7.51
CA LEU A 90 -3.56 -6.82 -6.60
C LEU A 90 -2.96 -7.70 -5.51
N ASN A 91 -1.64 -7.76 -5.43
CA ASN A 91 -0.94 -8.47 -4.36
C ASN A 91 -0.35 -7.46 -3.39
N ILE A 92 -0.72 -7.61 -2.13
CA ILE A 92 -0.29 -6.76 -1.02
C ILE A 92 0.50 -7.62 -0.05
N ARG A 93 1.68 -7.15 0.36
CA ARG A 93 2.27 -7.64 1.60
C ARG A 93 1.99 -6.65 2.72
N TYR A 94 1.60 -7.16 3.88
CA TYR A 94 1.28 -6.34 5.04
C TYR A 94 1.77 -6.98 6.33
N TYR A 95 1.91 -6.17 7.36
CA TYR A 95 2.03 -6.63 8.73
C TYR A 95 1.36 -5.63 9.66
N ASN A 96 0.77 -6.12 10.75
CA ASN A 96 0.24 -5.25 11.78
C ASN A 96 1.40 -4.61 12.54
N ASP A 97 1.42 -3.28 12.56
CA ASP A 97 2.39 -2.51 13.34
C ASP A 97 1.67 -1.61 14.32
N ALA A 98 1.49 -2.13 15.53
CA ALA A 98 0.90 -1.39 16.64
C ALA A 98 1.70 -0.12 17.01
N GLN A 99 2.97 -0.01 16.61
CA GLN A 99 3.82 1.15 16.88
C GLN A 99 3.78 2.17 15.74
N ALA A 100 3.69 1.73 14.48
CA ALA A 100 3.70 2.64 13.34
C ALA A 100 2.36 3.34 13.08
N ASN A 101 1.23 2.77 13.54
CA ASN A 101 -0.13 3.31 13.39
C ASN A 101 -0.42 3.88 11.98
N LYS A 102 0.13 3.25 10.94
CA LYS A 102 -0.08 3.67 9.56
C LYS A 102 -1.47 3.24 9.13
N GLN A 103 -2.23 4.17 8.59
CA GLN A 103 -3.53 3.92 8.00
C GLN A 103 -3.46 4.23 6.51
N TYR A 104 -4.23 3.49 5.71
CA TYR A 104 -4.23 3.65 4.27
C TYR A 104 -5.67 3.77 3.77
N ALA A 105 -5.83 4.48 2.65
CA ALA A 105 -7.07 4.55 1.91
C ALA A 105 -6.81 4.37 0.43
N ILE A 106 -7.88 4.05 -0.29
CA ILE A 106 -7.89 3.99 -1.74
C ILE A 106 -8.90 5.00 -2.28
N VAL A 107 -8.51 5.73 -3.31
CA VAL A 107 -9.38 6.63 -4.08
C VAL A 107 -9.37 6.21 -5.54
N ARG A 108 -10.47 6.51 -6.24
CA ARG A 108 -10.57 6.32 -7.69
C ARG A 108 -11.27 7.51 -8.33
N ALA A 109 -10.92 7.77 -9.58
CA ALA A 109 -11.59 8.74 -10.44
C ALA A 109 -11.78 8.17 -11.84
N GLU A 110 -12.90 8.54 -12.46
CA GLU A 110 -13.30 8.10 -13.79
C GLU A 110 -13.55 9.32 -14.68
N ALA A 111 -13.06 9.26 -15.91
CA ALA A 111 -13.22 10.32 -16.89
C ALA A 111 -13.61 9.75 -18.26
N TYR A 112 -14.51 10.48 -18.92
CA TYR A 112 -15.03 10.16 -20.24
C TYR A 112 -14.66 11.30 -21.18
N ASP A 113 -13.99 11.00 -22.29
CA ASP A 113 -13.66 12.02 -23.27
C ASP A 113 -13.85 11.57 -24.72
N LYS A 114 -14.11 12.53 -25.59
CA LYS A 114 -14.15 12.41 -27.05
C LYS A 114 -12.81 12.78 -27.68
N LEU A 115 -11.98 13.56 -26.97
CA LEU A 115 -10.66 14.02 -27.39
C LEU A 115 -9.61 13.14 -26.72
N PHE A 116 -9.19 12.08 -27.43
CA PHE A 116 -8.18 11.12 -26.97
C PHE A 116 -7.00 11.81 -26.24
N SER A 117 -6.64 11.32 -25.05
CA SER A 117 -5.64 11.80 -24.06
C SER A 117 -6.14 12.70 -22.92
N SER A 118 -7.21 13.49 -23.12
CA SER A 118 -7.66 14.44 -22.09
C SER A 118 -8.39 13.77 -20.92
N GLY A 119 -9.11 12.67 -21.19
CA GLY A 119 -9.76 11.86 -20.15
C GLY A 119 -8.75 11.25 -19.17
N ALA A 120 -7.63 10.74 -19.66
CA ALA A 120 -6.60 10.13 -18.82
C ALA A 120 -5.97 11.16 -17.88
N LYS A 121 -5.62 12.32 -18.42
CA LYS A 121 -5.07 13.45 -17.66
C LYS A 121 -6.06 13.92 -16.59
N ARG A 122 -7.34 14.05 -16.95
CA ARG A 122 -8.40 14.47 -16.02
C ARG A 122 -8.61 13.48 -14.88
N ALA A 123 -8.64 12.18 -15.16
CA ALA A 123 -8.75 11.16 -14.11
C ALA A 123 -7.53 11.17 -13.17
N GLN A 124 -6.33 11.37 -13.71
CA GLN A 124 -5.11 11.50 -12.92
C GLN A 124 -5.09 12.77 -12.06
N GLU A 125 -5.51 13.91 -12.63
CA GLU A 125 -5.65 15.18 -11.91
C GLU A 125 -6.68 15.07 -10.78
N GLN A 126 -7.83 14.44 -11.03
CA GLN A 126 -8.83 14.21 -9.99
C GLN A 126 -8.28 13.35 -8.84
N VAL A 127 -7.58 12.25 -9.14
CA VAL A 127 -6.96 11.45 -8.08
C VAL A 127 -5.89 12.24 -7.33
N LYS A 128 -5.08 13.03 -8.04
CA LYS A 128 -4.08 13.91 -7.44
C LYS A 128 -4.72 14.92 -6.48
N ASP A 129 -5.84 15.51 -6.87
CA ASP A 129 -6.61 16.45 -6.05
C ASP A 129 -7.24 15.76 -4.84
N MET A 130 -7.71 14.52 -4.99
CA MET A 130 -8.27 13.72 -3.88
C MET A 130 -7.22 13.37 -2.81
N VAL A 131 -5.97 13.12 -3.22
CA VAL A 131 -4.90 12.74 -2.27
C VAL A 131 -4.15 13.94 -1.66
N GLN A 132 -4.32 15.17 -2.15
CA GLN A 132 -3.85 16.42 -1.51
C GLN A 132 -2.41 16.38 -0.92
N ASN A 133 -1.41 15.91 -1.68
CA ASN A 133 -0.01 15.75 -1.25
C ASN A 133 0.26 14.65 -0.20
N ARG A 134 -0.67 13.73 0.03
CA ARG A 134 -0.42 12.54 0.85
C ARG A 134 0.56 11.59 0.16
N ASN A 135 1.17 10.73 0.96
CA ASN A 135 2.10 9.71 0.48
C ASN A 135 1.35 8.63 -0.31
N VAL A 136 1.40 8.72 -1.64
CA VAL A 136 0.83 7.71 -2.54
C VAL A 136 1.81 6.56 -2.69
N ILE A 137 1.43 5.38 -2.20
CA ILE A 137 2.26 4.17 -2.28
C ILE A 137 1.99 3.34 -3.53
N PHE A 138 0.88 3.62 -4.22
CA PHE A 138 0.51 2.92 -5.44
C PHE A 138 -0.45 3.73 -6.30
N HIS A 139 -0.29 3.60 -7.62
CA HIS A 139 -1.12 4.27 -8.60
C HIS A 139 -1.34 3.36 -9.80
N ILE A 140 -2.59 3.26 -10.26
CA ILE A 140 -2.94 2.51 -11.45
C ILE A 140 -3.92 3.28 -12.33
N SER A 141 -3.62 3.37 -13.62
CA SER A 141 -4.53 3.92 -14.62
C SER A 141 -4.80 2.91 -15.72
N ARG A 142 -6.05 2.85 -16.18
CA ARG A 142 -6.40 2.15 -17.42
C ARG A 142 -7.21 3.06 -18.33
N ARG A 143 -6.99 2.82 -19.61
CA ARG A 143 -7.67 3.49 -20.71
C ARG A 143 -8.27 2.42 -21.59
N SER A 144 -9.49 2.65 -22.07
CA SER A 144 -10.08 1.80 -23.09
C SER A 144 -10.75 2.62 -24.16
N HIS A 145 -10.57 2.14 -25.39
CA HIS A 145 -11.08 2.74 -26.61
C HIS A 145 -12.32 1.97 -27.04
N PHE A 146 -13.44 2.66 -27.21
CA PHE A 146 -14.65 2.04 -27.72
C PHE A 146 -14.85 2.41 -29.20
N SER A 147 -14.71 1.41 -30.08
CA SER A 147 -14.83 1.58 -31.53
C SER A 147 -16.25 1.85 -32.02
N GLY A 148 -17.30 1.52 -31.24
CA GLY A 148 -18.70 1.60 -31.68
C GLY A 148 -19.47 2.87 -31.30
N GLY A 149 -18.86 3.86 -30.64
CA GLY A 149 -19.59 4.95 -29.96
C GLY A 149 -19.04 6.35 -30.20
N GLY A 150 -18.46 6.60 -31.38
CA GLY A 150 -17.96 7.91 -31.77
C GLY A 150 -16.65 8.29 -31.08
N ASN A 151 -15.66 7.39 -31.08
CA ASN A 151 -14.29 7.70 -30.63
C ASN A 151 -14.21 8.16 -29.16
N ARG A 152 -14.91 7.48 -28.26
CA ARG A 152 -14.88 7.79 -26.82
C ARG A 152 -13.80 6.98 -26.12
N GLU A 153 -12.99 7.68 -25.32
CA GLU A 153 -12.02 7.10 -24.40
C GLU A 153 -12.63 7.05 -23.00
N PHE A 154 -12.57 5.88 -22.37
CA PHE A 154 -12.88 5.73 -20.95
C PHE A 154 -11.57 5.56 -20.18
N CYS A 155 -11.35 6.43 -19.21
CA CYS A 155 -10.17 6.41 -18.36
C CYS A 155 -10.58 6.25 -16.91
N CYS A 156 -9.89 5.37 -16.19
CA CYS A 156 -10.01 5.27 -14.74
C CYS A 156 -8.62 5.27 -14.12
N THR A 157 -8.50 5.96 -13.01
CA THR A 157 -7.28 6.01 -12.19
C THR A 157 -7.65 5.71 -10.74
N ALA A 158 -6.86 4.87 -10.08
CA ALA A 158 -6.95 4.66 -8.64
C ALA A 158 -5.58 4.82 -7.99
N ALA A 159 -5.58 5.28 -6.73
CA ALA A 159 -4.39 5.43 -5.92
C ALA A 159 -4.63 4.92 -4.50
N ILE A 160 -3.61 4.27 -3.93
CA ILE A 160 -3.55 3.92 -2.51
C ILE A 160 -2.58 4.89 -1.85
N TYR A 161 -3.00 5.49 -0.75
CA TYR A 161 -2.22 6.51 -0.04
C TYR A 161 -2.30 6.33 1.48
N GLU A 162 -1.29 6.84 2.17
CA GLU A 162 -1.22 6.87 3.63
C GLU A 162 -2.07 8.02 4.20
N ILE A 163 -2.91 7.72 5.20
CA ILE A 163 -3.85 8.68 5.82
C ILE A 163 -3.21 9.46 6.95
#